data_AF-A0A442U606-F1
#
_entry.id   AF-A0A442U606-F1
#
_cell.length_a   1.000
_cell.length_b   1.000
_cell.length_c   1.000
_cell.angle_alpha   90.00
_cell.angle_beta   90.00
_cell.angle_gamma   90.00
#
_symmetry.space_group_name_H-M   'P 1'
#
loop_
_entity.id
_entity.type
_entity.pdbx_description
1 polymer ?
#
loop_
_entity_poly.entity_id
_entity_poly.type
_entity_poly.pdbx_seq_one_letter_code
_entity_poly.pdbx_strand_id
1 'polypeptide(L)'
;MRLFSIVQWHHFAYMIISIALLGFGASGTFIALAQRWLVERYPAAFAASAALFGMTAVASFAIAERLPFNALEIIWDPRQLGWLAANYALLILPFFFGATCVGLAFCRHPGQIGRVYAFDLAGAGI
;
A
#
# COMPACT_ATOMS: atom_id res chain seq x y z
N MET A 1 6.24 -29.37 6.47
CA MET A 1 5.67 -28.15 7.08
C MET A 1 6.54 -26.91 6.90
N ARG A 2 7.79 -26.84 7.38
CA ARG A 2 8.64 -25.63 7.21
C ARG A 2 8.92 -25.26 5.74
N LEU A 3 9.23 -26.22 4.87
CA LEU A 3 9.47 -25.96 3.45
C LEU A 3 8.23 -25.42 2.71
N PHE A 4 7.03 -25.95 3.00
CA PHE A 4 5.78 -25.42 2.43
C PHE A 4 5.49 -24.00 2.92
N SER A 5 5.71 -23.71 4.21
CA SER A 5 5.58 -22.35 4.76
C SER A 5 6.58 -21.36 4.13
N ILE A 6 7.79 -21.81 3.78
CA ILE A 6 8.83 -20.99 3.12
C ILE A 6 8.50 -20.73 1.63
N VAL A 7 7.97 -21.74 0.92
CA VAL A 7 7.55 -21.59 -0.48
C VAL A 7 6.28 -20.73 -0.61
N GLN A 8 5.36 -20.86 0.34
CA GLN A 8 4.14 -20.05 0.37
C GLN A 8 4.47 -18.58 0.69
N TRP A 9 5.44 -18.33 1.57
CA TRP A 9 5.97 -16.98 1.84
C TRP A 9 6.49 -16.26 0.59
N HIS A 10 7.11 -16.97 -0.36
CA HIS A 10 7.59 -16.37 -1.60
C HIS A 10 6.44 -15.89 -2.50
N HIS A 11 5.37 -16.69 -2.63
CA HIS A 11 4.19 -16.29 -3.41
C HIS A 11 3.51 -15.07 -2.79
N PHE A 12 3.42 -15.02 -1.46
CA PHE A 12 2.95 -13.85 -0.73
C PHE A 12 3.88 -12.63 -0.91
N ALA A 13 5.20 -12.83 -0.95
CA ALA A 13 6.15 -11.74 -1.20
C ALA A 13 5.96 -11.13 -2.59
N TYR A 14 5.89 -11.94 -3.66
CA TYR A 14 5.62 -11.44 -5.01
C TYR A 14 4.27 -10.74 -5.11
N MET A 15 3.25 -11.25 -4.43
CA MET A 15 1.94 -10.61 -4.32
C MET A 15 2.03 -9.24 -3.66
N ILE A 16 2.68 -9.14 -2.49
CA ILE A 16 2.84 -7.87 -1.76
C ILE A 16 3.62 -6.86 -2.60
N ILE A 17 4.70 -7.27 -3.28
CA ILE A 17 5.46 -6.39 -4.17
C ILE A 17 4.58 -5.89 -5.32
N SER A 18 3.79 -6.77 -5.95
CA SER A 18 2.87 -6.40 -7.03
C SER A 18 1.79 -5.41 -6.55
N ILE A 19 1.20 -5.64 -5.37
CA ILE A 19 0.22 -4.73 -4.76
C ILE A 19 0.85 -3.38 -4.44
N ALA A 20 2.06 -3.39 -3.88
CA ALA A 20 2.80 -2.16 -3.59
C ALA A 20 3.04 -1.37 -4.88
N LEU A 21 3.56 -2.01 -5.93
CA LEU A 21 3.78 -1.37 -7.23
C LEU A 21 2.48 -0.83 -7.84
N LEU A 22 1.38 -1.58 -7.74
CA LEU A 22 0.07 -1.14 -8.22
C LEU A 22 -0.48 0.05 -7.43
N GLY A 23 -0.36 0.02 -6.10
CA GLY A 23 -0.76 1.12 -5.21
C GLY A 23 0.06 2.38 -5.46
N PHE A 24 1.38 2.24 -5.62
CA PHE A 24 2.28 3.34 -5.99
C PHE A 24 1.96 3.90 -7.38
N GLY A 25 1.70 3.05 -8.38
CA GLY A 25 1.32 3.48 -9.73
C GLY A 25 -0.03 4.20 -9.77
N ALA A 26 -1.03 3.68 -9.05
CA ALA A 26 -2.34 4.32 -8.92
C ALA A 26 -2.22 5.67 -8.19
N SER A 27 -1.44 5.73 -7.11
CA SER A 27 -1.17 6.96 -6.36
C SER A 27 -0.44 8.00 -7.22
N GLY A 28 0.60 7.60 -7.96
CA GLY A 28 1.30 8.49 -8.89
C GLY A 28 0.38 9.05 -9.97
N THR A 29 -0.52 8.23 -10.52
CA THR A 29 -1.55 8.69 -11.47
C THR A 29 -2.52 9.68 -10.84
N PHE A 30 -2.99 9.40 -9.63
CA PHE A 30 -3.87 10.28 -8.87
C PHE A 30 -3.22 11.63 -8.58
N ILE A 31 -1.97 11.63 -8.13
CA ILE A 31 -1.19 12.84 -7.89
C ILE A 31 -1.00 13.61 -9.19
N ALA A 32 -0.62 12.96 -10.29
CA ALA A 32 -0.41 13.62 -11.58
C ALA A 32 -1.68 14.35 -12.08
N LEU A 33 -2.86 13.74 -11.91
CA LEU A 33 -4.13 14.35 -12.30
C LEU A 33 -4.59 15.46 -11.34
N ALA A 34 -4.42 15.25 -10.03
CA ALA A 34 -4.89 16.17 -9.00
C ALA A 34 -3.82 17.15 -8.49
N GLN A 35 -2.62 17.16 -9.09
CA GLN A 35 -1.41 17.82 -8.58
C GLN A 35 -1.67 19.27 -8.19
N ARG A 36 -2.34 20.03 -9.06
CA ARG A 36 -2.59 21.46 -8.85
C ARG A 36 -3.38 21.72 -7.57
N TRP A 37 -4.44 20.94 -7.34
CA TRP A 37 -5.31 21.07 -6.16
C TRP A 37 -4.63 20.55 -4.89
N LEU A 38 -3.90 19.43 -5.03
CA LEU A 38 -3.19 18.77 -3.94
C LEU A 38 -2.02 19.62 -3.41
N VAL A 39 -1.30 20.31 -4.29
CA VAL A 39 -0.20 21.21 -3.90
C VAL A 39 -0.71 22.49 -3.28
N GLU A 40 -1.82 23.04 -3.77
CA GLU A 40 -2.46 24.25 -3.21
C GLU A 40 -2.99 24.01 -1.79
N ARG A 41 -3.50 22.80 -1.52
CA ARG A 41 -4.00 22.38 -0.20
C ARG A 41 -3.09 21.38 0.50
N TYR A 42 -1.78 21.46 0.24
CA TYR A 42 -0.77 20.51 0.73
C TYR A 42 -0.95 20.09 2.20
N PRO A 43 -1.03 21.00 3.19
CA PRO A 43 -1.09 20.57 4.59
C PRO A 43 -2.36 19.76 4.91
N ALA A 44 -3.50 20.11 4.33
CA ALA A 44 -4.75 19.37 4.52
C ALA A 44 -4.72 18.03 3.76
N ALA A 45 -4.22 18.02 2.52
CA ALA A 45 -4.10 16.80 1.72
C ALA A 45 -3.14 15.78 2.35
N PHE A 46 -1.98 16.24 2.84
CA PHE A 46 -1.00 15.41 3.52
C PHE A 46 -1.52 14.87 4.85
N ALA A 47 -2.18 15.69 5.66
CA ALA A 47 -2.77 15.24 6.92
C ALA A 47 -3.90 14.22 6.68
N ALA A 48 -4.75 14.45 5.67
CA ALA A 48 -5.80 13.51 5.29
C ALA A 48 -5.22 12.19 4.78
N SER A 49 -4.21 12.21 3.92
CA SER A 49 -3.57 10.98 3.43
C SER A 49 -2.84 10.23 4.55
N ALA A 50 -2.21 10.93 5.50
CA ALA A 50 -1.55 10.30 6.64
C ALA A 50 -2.56 9.67 7.61
N ALA A 51 -3.68 10.34 7.88
CA ALA A 51 -4.75 9.78 8.71
C ALA A 51 -5.41 8.57 8.04
N LEU A 52 -5.69 8.67 6.74
CA LEU A 52 -6.24 7.55 5.95
C LEU A 52 -5.24 6.39 5.86
N PHE A 53 -3.95 6.66 5.73
CA PHE A 53 -2.91 5.63 5.77
C PHE A 53 -2.94 4.89 7.12
N GLY A 54 -2.90 5.60 8.25
CA GLY A 54 -2.94 4.96 9.56
C GLY A 54 -4.22 4.12 9.77
N MET A 55 -5.37 4.69 9.39
CA MET A 55 -6.65 4.00 9.48
C MET A 55 -6.71 2.75 8.60
N THR A 56 -6.28 2.87 7.34
CA THR A 56 -6.29 1.75 6.39
C THR A 56 -5.23 0.72 6.70
N ALA A 57 -4.06 1.08 7.25
CA ALA A 57 -3.05 0.13 7.70
C ALA A 57 -3.58 -0.75 8.85
N VAL A 58 -4.19 -0.13 9.87
CA VAL A 58 -4.78 -0.87 11.00
C VAL A 58 -5.99 -1.69 10.57
N ALA A 59 -6.90 -1.09 9.78
CA ALA A 59 -8.08 -1.79 9.30
C ALA A 59 -7.74 -2.95 8.37
N SER A 60 -6.79 -2.75 7.45
CA SER A 60 -6.36 -3.81 6.52
C SER A 60 -5.71 -4.97 7.26
N PHE A 61 -4.85 -4.70 8.24
CA PHE A 61 -4.26 -5.74 9.08
C PHE A 61 -5.33 -6.50 9.88
N ALA A 62 -6.21 -5.78 10.60
CA ALA A 62 -7.24 -6.39 11.45
C ALA A 62 -8.28 -7.20 10.65
N ILE A 63 -8.59 -6.79 9.42
CA ILE A 63 -9.51 -7.52 8.53
C ILE A 63 -8.78 -8.69 7.87
N ALA A 64 -7.51 -8.53 7.45
CA ALA A 64 -6.69 -9.60 6.88
C ALA A 64 -6.51 -10.78 7.84
N GLU A 65 -6.32 -10.52 9.14
CA GLU A 65 -6.25 -11.59 10.15
C GLU A 65 -7.58 -12.36 10.33
N ARG A 66 -8.71 -11.70 10.04
CA ARG A 66 -10.06 -12.30 10.16
C ARG A 66 -10.51 -13.01 8.89
N LEU A 67 -9.80 -12.83 7.78
CA LEU A 67 -10.10 -13.49 6.52
C LEU A 67 -9.66 -14.96 6.60
N PRO A 68 -10.58 -15.94 6.56
CA PRO A 68 -10.25 -17.36 6.58
C PRO A 68 -9.75 -17.78 5.19
N PHE A 69 -8.63 -17.21 4.77
CA PHE A 69 -8.03 -17.49 3.48
C PHE A 69 -7.23 -18.79 3.54
N ASN A 70 -7.81 -19.87 3.02
CA ASN A 70 -7.14 -21.16 2.87
C ASN A 70 -6.64 -21.33 1.43
N ALA A 71 -5.38 -20.96 1.15
CA ALA A 71 -4.77 -21.10 -0.19
C ALA A 71 -4.85 -22.52 -0.79
N LEU A 72 -5.04 -23.55 0.05
CA LEU A 72 -5.16 -24.96 -0.35
C LEU A 72 -6.54 -25.31 -0.96
N GLU A 73 -7.60 -24.57 -0.63
CA GLU A 73 -8.95 -24.80 -1.16
C GLU A 73 -9.21 -24.02 -2.46
N ILE A 74 -8.27 -23.17 -2.90
CA ILE A 74 -8.46 -22.22 -4.03
C ILE A 74 -8.61 -22.96 -5.37
N ILE A 75 -8.09 -24.19 -5.42
CA ILE A 75 -8.17 -25.10 -6.56
C ILE A 75 -9.57 -25.74 -6.66
N TRP A 76 -10.33 -25.78 -5.56
CA TRP A 76 -11.61 -26.49 -5.47
C TRP A 76 -12.81 -25.52 -5.38
N ASP A 77 -12.65 -24.33 -4.79
CA ASP A 77 -13.73 -23.35 -4.66
C ASP A 77 -13.35 -21.97 -5.29
N PRO A 78 -13.97 -21.57 -6.42
CA PRO A 78 -13.75 -20.28 -7.04
C PRO A 78 -14.19 -19.09 -6.16
N ARG A 79 -14.98 -19.30 -5.11
CA ARG A 79 -15.31 -18.25 -4.13
C ARG A 79 -14.08 -17.71 -3.41
N GLN A 80 -13.03 -18.54 -3.28
CA GLN A 80 -11.77 -18.10 -2.67
C GLN A 80 -10.97 -17.13 -3.53
N LEU A 81 -11.18 -17.10 -4.85
CA LEU A 81 -10.63 -16.04 -5.72
C LEU A 81 -11.24 -14.67 -5.37
N GLY A 82 -12.53 -14.64 -5.00
CA GLY A 82 -13.18 -13.43 -4.51
C GLY A 82 -12.57 -12.92 -3.21
N TRP A 83 -12.28 -13.83 -2.27
CA TRP A 83 -11.59 -13.50 -1.02
C TRP A 83 -10.13 -13.07 -1.22
N LEU A 84 -9.44 -13.64 -2.20
CA LEU A 84 -8.11 -13.20 -2.61
C LEU A 84 -8.16 -11.79 -3.20
N ALA A 85 -9.08 -11.52 -4.12
CA ALA A 85 -9.29 -10.19 -4.70
C ALA A 85 -9.65 -9.15 -3.63
N ALA A 86 -10.49 -9.51 -2.67
CA ALA A 86 -10.80 -8.65 -1.52
C ALA A 86 -9.57 -8.35 -0.67
N ASN A 87 -8.71 -9.34 -0.39
CA ASN A 87 -7.42 -9.11 0.27
C ASN A 87 -6.53 -8.15 -0.52
N TYR A 88 -6.41 -8.35 -1.84
CA TYR A 88 -5.66 -7.45 -2.72
C TYR A 88 -6.20 -6.01 -2.67
N ALA A 89 -7.51 -5.84 -2.76
CA ALA A 89 -8.18 -4.53 -2.70
C ALA A 89 -8.08 -3.88 -1.31
N LEU A 90 -7.95 -4.67 -0.25
CA LEU A 90 -7.77 -4.18 1.10
C LEU A 90 -6.33 -3.73 1.35
N LEU A 91 -5.36 -4.51 0.85
CA LEU A 91 -3.93 -4.24 1.00
C LEU A 91 -3.44 -3.10 0.10
N ILE A 92 -4.06 -2.86 -1.06
CA ILE A 92 -3.66 -1.74 -1.93
C ILE A 92 -3.94 -0.38 -1.28
N LEU A 93 -4.97 -0.27 -0.42
CA LEU A 93 -5.36 0.99 0.23
C LEU A 93 -4.23 1.62 1.05
N PRO A 94 -3.60 0.95 2.04
CA PRO A 94 -2.49 1.53 2.78
C PRO A 94 -1.31 1.87 1.86
N PHE A 95 -0.96 1.03 0.88
CA PHE A 95 0.12 1.37 -0.06
C PHE A 95 -0.21 2.60 -0.90
N PHE A 96 -1.46 2.76 -1.34
CA PHE A 96 -1.92 3.92 -2.09
C PHE A 96 -1.85 5.21 -1.26
N PHE A 97 -2.37 5.20 -0.03
CA PHE A 97 -2.35 6.40 0.83
C PHE A 97 -0.93 6.75 1.30
N GLY A 98 -0.11 5.75 1.63
CA GLY A 98 1.30 5.94 1.97
C GLY A 98 2.10 6.53 0.81
N ALA A 99 1.96 5.95 -0.39
CA ALA A 99 2.57 6.49 -1.61
C ALA A 99 2.09 7.92 -1.93
N THR A 100 0.83 8.24 -1.61
CA THR A 100 0.29 9.59 -1.82
C THR A 100 0.91 10.61 -0.89
N CYS A 101 1.13 10.27 0.39
CA CYS A 101 1.88 11.12 1.34
C CYS A 101 3.29 11.41 0.82
N VAL A 102 4.02 10.36 0.45
CA VAL A 102 5.42 10.46 0.00
C VAL A 102 5.50 11.23 -1.33
N GLY A 103 4.64 10.91 -2.29
CA GLY A 103 4.57 11.61 -3.58
C GLY A 103 4.22 13.09 -3.44
N LEU A 104 3.29 13.44 -2.54
CA LEU A 104 2.95 14.83 -2.22
C LEU A 104 4.14 15.60 -1.62
N ALA A 105 4.88 14.97 -0.70
CA ALA A 105 6.08 15.57 -0.11
C ALA A 105 7.14 15.86 -1.17
N PHE A 106 7.34 14.94 -2.12
CA PHE A 106 8.25 15.15 -3.26
C PHE A 106 7.77 16.27 -4.20
N CYS A 107 6.48 16.33 -4.55
CA CYS A 107 5.94 17.40 -5.39
C CYS A 107 6.09 18.79 -4.76
N ARG A 108 5.99 18.90 -3.43
CA ARG A 108 6.09 20.18 -2.72
C ARG A 108 7.53 20.66 -2.56
N HIS A 109 8.49 19.75 -2.41
CA HIS A 109 9.89 20.04 -2.13
C HIS A 109 10.86 19.46 -3.19
N PRO A 110 10.75 19.85 -4.47
CA PRO A 110 11.60 19.32 -5.54
C PRO A 110 13.09 19.64 -5.33
N GLY A 111 13.42 20.73 -4.62
CA GLY A 111 14.80 21.09 -4.28
C GLY A 111 15.41 20.35 -3.10
N GLN A 112 14.63 19.54 -2.35
CA GLN A 112 15.09 18.80 -1.17
C GLN A 112 14.78 17.31 -1.24
N ILE A 113 14.57 16.77 -2.45
CA ILE A 113 14.26 15.34 -2.68
C ILE A 113 15.28 14.44 -1.94
N GLY A 114 16.57 14.78 -1.95
CA GLY A 114 17.60 14.01 -1.25
C GLY A 114 17.39 13.92 0.26
N ARG A 115 16.92 14.98 0.93
CA ARG A 115 16.61 14.94 2.37
C ARG A 115 15.32 14.18 2.64
N VAL A 116 14.28 14.41 1.85
CA VAL A 116 13.00 13.70 2.00
C VAL A 116 13.20 12.20 1.79
N TYR A 117 13.96 11.81 0.77
CA TYR A 117 14.33 10.42 0.51
C TYR A 117 15.19 9.81 1.62
N ALA A 118 16.15 10.56 2.18
CA ALA A 118 16.93 10.08 3.31
C ALA A 118 16.08 9.81 4.57
N PHE A 119 15.10 10.68 4.86
CA PHE A 119 14.16 10.45 5.96
C PHE A 119 13.20 9.29 5.68
N ASP A 120 12.74 9.13 4.43
CA ASP A 120 11.92 7.98 4.01
C ASP A 120 12.69 6.66 4.20
N LEU A 121 13.96 6.60 3.76
CA LEU A 121 14.81 5.42 3.95
C LEU A 121 15.10 5.14 5.43
N ALA A 122 15.39 6.18 6.21
CA ALA A 122 15.63 6.05 7.64
C ALA A 122 14.38 5.55 8.38
N GLY A 123 13.20 6.05 8.00
CA GLY A 123 11.91 5.59 8.54
C GLY A 123 11.57 4.16 8.14
N ALA A 124 11.87 3.75 6.91
CA ALA A 124 11.64 2.38 6.45
C ALA A 124 12.58 1.34 7.11
N GLY A 125 13.71 1.79 7.68
CA GLY A 125 14.69 0.94 8.34
C GLY A 125 14.50 0.73 9.84
N ILE A 126 13.54 1.43 10.47
CA ILE A 126 13.18 1.31 11.90
C ILE A 126 11.92 0.46 12.04
#